data_AF-A0AAD0HMV6-F1
#
_entry.id   AF-A0AAD0HMV6-F1
#
_cell.length_a   1.000
_cell.length_b   1.000
_cell.length_c   1.000
_cell.angle_alpha   90.00
_cell.angle_beta   90.00
_cell.angle_gamma   90.00
#
_symmetry.space_group_name_H-M   'P 1'
#
loop_
_entity.id
_entity.type
_entity.pdbx_description
1 polymer ?
#
loop_
_entity_poly.entity_id
_entity_poly.type
_entity_poly.pdbx_seq_one_letter_code
_entity_poly.pdbx_strand_id
1 'polypeptide(L)' 'MNYICEICSEGVEKYPLCLRLTEENAKSSEDRIEFNCCGKCAEELSEKIREKCEGMNIKKTLKVLGIEHIKPYKK' A
#
# COMPACT_ATOMS: atom_id res chain seq x y z
N MET A 1 -9.92 -15.11 -12.79
CA MET A 1 -9.22 -14.12 -11.94
C MET A 1 -8.20 -14.88 -11.11
N ASN A 2 -6.91 -14.60 -11.30
CA ASN A 2 -5.84 -15.35 -10.62
C ASN A 2 -5.30 -14.60 -9.39
N TYR A 3 -5.62 -13.31 -9.26
CA TYR A 3 -5.14 -12.47 -8.17
C TYR A 3 -6.24 -11.53 -7.70
N ILE A 4 -6.15 -11.11 -6.44
CA ILE A 4 -7.11 -10.19 -5.79
C ILE A 4 -6.34 -8.94 -5.37
N CYS A 5 -6.90 -7.78 -5.65
CA CYS A 5 -6.39 -6.51 -5.15
C CYS A 5 -6.71 -6.39 -3.65
N GLU A 6 -5.71 -6.17 -2.80
CA GLU A 6 -5.90 -6.05 -1.34
C GLU A 6 -6.57 -4.71 -0.92
N ILE A 7 -6.71 -3.78 -1.87
CA ILE A 7 -7.28 -2.43 -1.65
C ILE A 7 -8.76 -2.41 -2.01
N CYS A 8 -9.13 -2.74 -3.24
CA CYS A 8 -10.54 -2.74 -3.67
C CYS A 8 -11.20 -4.12 -3.60
N SER A 9 -10.48 -5.18 -3.22
CA SER A 9 -10.96 -6.57 -3.21
C SER A 9 -11.46 -7.09 -4.57
N GLU A 10 -11.22 -6.36 -5.66
CA GLU A 10 -11.55 -6.82 -7.00
C GLU A 10 -10.52 -7.85 -7.48
N GLY A 11 -11.00 -8.87 -8.18
CA GLY A 11 -10.11 -9.79 -8.85
C GLY A 11 -9.51 -9.14 -10.10
N VAL A 12 -8.23 -9.39 -10.33
CA VAL A 12 -7.48 -8.85 -11.46
C VAL A 12 -6.96 -9.98 -12.34
N GLU A 13 -6.97 -9.73 -13.66
CA GLU A 13 -6.50 -10.71 -14.65
C GLU A 13 -4.98 -10.74 -14.80
N LYS A 14 -4.32 -9.62 -14.48
CA LYS A 14 -2.86 -9.47 -14.50
C LYS A 14 -2.29 -9.52 -13.09
N TYR A 15 -1.01 -9.88 -12.98
CA TYR A 15 -0.29 -9.87 -11.70
C TYR A 15 -0.46 -8.50 -11.03
N PRO A 16 -0.85 -8.44 -9.74
CA PRO A 16 -1.09 -7.18 -9.05
C PRO A 16 0.23 -6.43 -8.90
N LEU A 17 0.17 -5.10 -9.03
CA LEU A 17 1.31 -4.25 -8.74
C LEU A 17 1.57 -4.28 -7.23
N CYS A 18 2.83 -4.55 -6.87
CA CYS A 18 3.27 -4.41 -5.49
C CYS A 18 3.50 -2.92 -5.22
N LEU A 19 2.69 -2.33 -4.34
CA LEU A 19 2.96 -1.02 -3.76
C LEU A 19 3.76 -1.22 -2.48
N ARG A 20 4.86 -0.48 -2.37
CA ARG A 20 5.70 -0.43 -1.17
C ARG A 20 5.64 0.95 -0.56
N LEU A 21 5.21 1.03 0.70
CA LEU A 21 5.36 2.21 1.52
C LEU A 21 6.57 2.02 2.43
N THR A 22 7.39 3.05 2.55
CA THR A 22 8.59 3.05 3.39
C THR A 22 8.65 4.37 4.12
N GLU A 23 8.80 4.33 5.45
CA GLU A 23 9.03 5.55 6.21
C GLU A 23 10.39 6.15 5.87
N GLU A 24 10.51 7.48 5.91
CA GLU A 24 11.76 8.18 5.60
C GLU A 24 12.95 7.70 6.46
N ASN A 25 12.67 7.31 7.72
CA ASN A 25 13.65 6.79 8.67
C ASN A 25 13.56 5.27 8.86
N ALA A 26 13.07 4.52 7.86
CA ALA A 26 12.87 3.08 7.98
C ALA A 26 14.18 2.33 8.32
N LYS A 27 14.25 1.78 9.54
CA LYS A 27 15.40 1.00 10.04
C LYS A 27 15.14 -0.49 10.04
N SER A 28 13.87 -0.92 10.00
CA SER A 28 13.46 -2.31 10.08
C SER A 28 12.36 -2.65 9.06
N SER A 29 12.14 -3.94 8.85
CA SER A 29 11.10 -4.44 7.94
C SER A 29 9.69 -4.04 8.38
N GLU A 30 9.51 -3.67 9.65
CA GLU A 30 8.24 -3.17 10.20
C GLU A 30 7.93 -1.72 9.77
N ASP A 31 8.95 -0.95 9.40
CA ASP A 31 8.84 0.39 8.82
C ASP A 31 8.62 0.34 7.30
N ARG A 32 8.27 -0.85 6.79
CA ARG A 32 7.94 -1.09 5.39
C ARG A 32 6.67 -1.91 5.31
N ILE A 33 5.78 -1.52 4.42
CA ILE A 33 4.59 -2.30 4.11
C ILE A 33 4.51 -2.50 2.61
N GLU A 34 4.28 -3.74 2.22
CA GLU A 34 4.15 -4.18 0.85
C GLU A 34 2.80 -4.85 0.70
N PHE A 35 2.05 -4.45 -0.32
CA PHE A 35 0.74 -5.01 -0.60
C PHE A 35 0.45 -5.02 -2.09
N ASN A 36 -0.37 -5.98 -2.49
CA ASN A 36 -0.75 -6.19 -3.88
C ASN A 36 -1.99 -5.35 -4.22
N CYS A 37 -1.89 -4.55 -5.28
CA CYS A 37 -2.99 -3.72 -5.74
C CYS A 37 -3.16 -3.76 -7.26
N CYS A 38 -4.35 -3.40 -7.74
CA CYS A 38 -4.58 -3.22 -9.17
C CYS A 38 -3.93 -1.93 -9.67
N GLY A 39 -3.78 -1.78 -10.98
CA GLY A 39 -3.22 -0.57 -11.61
C GLY A 39 -3.88 0.73 -11.15
N LYS A 40 -5.22 0.73 -11.07
CA LYS A 40 -5.99 1.91 -10.65
C LYS A 40 -5.71 2.30 -9.19
N CYS A 41 -5.81 1.33 -8.28
CA CYS A 41 -5.48 1.58 -6.87
C CYS A 41 -4.01 1.99 -6.69
N ALA A 42 -3.09 1.43 -7.47
CA ALA A 42 -1.69 1.80 -7.40
C ALA A 42 -1.47 3.28 -7.72
N GLU A 43 -2.10 3.76 -8.79
CA GLU A 43 -2.04 5.14 -9.25
C GLU A 43 -2.69 6.09 -8.24
N GLU A 44 -3.94 5.83 -7.85
CA GLU A 44 -4.68 6.66 -6.90
C GLU A 44 -3.99 6.77 -5.53
N LEU A 45 -3.43 5.66 -5.02
CA LEU A 45 -2.71 5.67 -3.76
C LEU A 45 -1.41 6.46 -3.89
N SER A 46 -0.67 6.27 -5.00
CA SER A 46 0.59 7.00 -5.23
C SER A 46 0.39 8.51 -5.24
N GLU A 47 -0.67 8.99 -5.87
CA GLU A 47 -1.02 10.41 -5.85
C GLU A 47 -1.39 10.88 -4.44
N LYS A 48 -2.29 10.16 -3.75
CA LYS A 48 -2.67 10.50 -2.37
C LYS A 48 -1.49 10.50 -1.40
N ILE A 49 -0.53 9.61 -1.56
CA ILE A 49 0.67 9.55 -0.71
C ILE A 49 1.50 10.80 -0.89
N ARG A 50 1.75 11.19 -2.15
CA ARG A 50 2.51 12.41 -2.49
C ARG A 50 1.84 13.67 -1.96
N GLU A 51 0.51 13.77 -2.05
CA GLU A 51 -0.20 14.97 -1.60
C GLU A 51 -0.47 15.03 -0.10
N LYS A 52 -0.74 13.89 0.56
CA LYS A 52 -1.30 13.87 1.91
C LYS A 52 -0.46 13.13 2.95
N CYS A 53 0.51 12.34 2.54
CA CYS A 53 1.23 11.44 3.44
C CYS A 53 2.74 11.71 3.50
N GLU A 54 3.22 12.80 2.92
CA GLU A 54 4.62 13.22 3.04
C GLU A 54 4.99 13.47 4.52
N GLY A 55 6.09 12.87 4.99
CA GLY A 55 6.52 12.93 6.39
C GLY A 55 5.67 12.13 7.39
N MET A 56 4.69 11.34 6.92
CA MET A 56 3.88 10.48 7.78
C MET A 56 4.51 9.09 7.97
N ASN A 57 4.30 8.52 9.17
CA ASN A 57 4.61 7.13 9.44
C ASN A 57 3.60 6.17 8.79
N ILE A 58 3.94 4.89 8.64
CA ILE A 58 3.09 3.91 7.94
C ILE A 58 1.71 3.83 8.59
N LYS A 59 1.62 3.80 9.92
CA LYS A 59 0.32 3.72 10.62
C LYS A 59 -0.61 4.88 10.27
N LYS A 60 -0.09 6.11 10.26
CA LYS A 60 -0.86 7.30 9.87
C LYS A 60 -1.20 7.27 8.38
N THR A 61 -0.26 6.88 7.53
CA THR A 61 -0.47 6.75 6.09
C THR A 61 -1.59 5.75 5.79
N LEU A 62 -1.56 4.54 6.38
CA LEU A 62 -2.63 3.54 6.21
C LEU A 62 -3.99 4.07 6.65
N LYS A 63 -4.03 4.84 7.74
CA LYS A 63 -5.26 5.46 8.25
C LYS A 63 -5.80 6.54 7.31
N VAL A 64 -4.95 7.43 6.80
CA VAL A 64 -5.33 8.48 5.84
C VAL A 64 -5.82 7.87 4.52
N LEU A 65 -5.19 6.77 4.11
CA LEU A 65 -5.55 6.03 2.91
C LEU A 65 -6.76 5.10 3.10
N GLY A 66 -7.23 4.89 4.34
CA GLY A 66 -8.37 4.03 4.65
C GLY A 66 -8.10 2.54 4.45
N ILE A 67 -6.84 2.12 4.54
CA ILE A 67 -6.38 0.75 4.26
C ILE A 67 -5.70 0.13 5.50
N GLU A 68 -6.27 0.41 6.67
CA GLU A 68 -5.77 0.00 7.99
C GLU A 68 -5.67 -1.53 8.15
N HIS A 69 -6.43 -2.26 7.33
CA HIS A 69 -6.47 -3.72 7.31
C HIS A 69 -5.25 -4.35 6.65
N ILE A 70 -4.49 -3.59 5.85
CA ILE A 70 -3.27 -4.07 5.21
C ILE A 70 -2.22 -4.29 6.30
N LYS A 71 -1.74 -5.52 6.40
CA LYS A 71 -0.69 -5.89 7.36
C LYS A 71 0.68 -5.85 6.67
N PRO A 72 1.75 -5.47 7.39
CA PRO A 72 3.10 -5.61 6.88
C PRO A 72 3.33 -7.07 6.48
N TYR A 73 3.92 -7.26 5.29
CA TYR A 73 4.30 -8.57 4.80
C TYR A 73 5.30 -9.18 5.79
N LYS A 74 4.84 -10.12 6.61
CA LYS A 74 5.71 -10.91 7.47
C LYS A 74 6.39 -11.96 6.59
N LYS A 75 7.64 -11.68 6.25
CA LYS A 75 8.52 -12.63 5.57
C LYS A 75 8.85 -13.80 6.48
#